data_AF-A0A183U8E8-F1
#
_entry.id   AF-A0A183U8E8-F1
#
_cell.length_a   1.000
_cell.length_b   1.000
_cell.length_c   1.000
_cell.angle_alpha   90.00
_cell.angle_beta   90.00
_cell.angle_gamma   90.00
#
_symmetry.space_group_name_H-M   'P 1'
#
loop_
_entity.id
_entity.type
_entity.pdbx_description
1 polymer ?
#
loop_
_entity_poly.entity_id
_entity_poly.type
_entity_poly.pdbx_seq_one_letter_code
_entity_poly.pdbx_strand_id
1 'polypeptide(L)'
;MQGYILRITGGNDKQGFPMKQGVLTNGRVRLLLSKGHSCYRSRRAGERKRKSVRGCIVDANLSALALVIVKKGKRFSDLWRKGKAGERVKNWY
;
A
#
# COMPACT_ATOMS: atom_id res chain seq x y z
N MET A 1 -17.98 -3.03 -11.00
CA MET A 1 -16.84 -3.82 -10.46
C MET A 1 -17.21 -5.28 -10.20
N GLN A 2 -18.14 -5.86 -10.96
CA GLN A 2 -18.62 -7.21 -10.65
C GLN A 2 -17.59 -8.25 -11.10
N GLY A 3 -17.17 -9.11 -10.17
CA GLY A 3 -16.18 -10.15 -10.41
C GLY A 3 -14.71 -9.72 -10.30
N TYR A 4 -14.40 -8.50 -9.85
CA TYR A 4 -13.02 -8.10 -9.54
C TYR A 4 -12.69 -8.45 -8.09
N ILE A 5 -11.51 -9.02 -7.88
CA ILE A 5 -10.96 -9.22 -6.53
C ILE A 5 -9.83 -8.20 -6.34
N LEU A 6 -10.00 -7.35 -5.34
CA LEU A 6 -9.04 -6.31 -4.98
C LEU A 6 -8.36 -6.69 -3.67
N ARG A 7 -7.06 -6.38 -3.56
CA ARG A 7 -6.30 -6.46 -2.32
C ARG A 7 -5.97 -5.05 -1.85
N ILE A 8 -6.29 -4.76 -0.60
CA ILE A 8 -5.88 -3.53 0.08
C ILE A 8 -4.38 -3.62 0.34
N THR A 9 -3.63 -2.63 -0.14
CA THR A 9 -2.17 -2.55 0.06
C THR A 9 -1.77 -1.47 1.06
N GLY A 10 -2.66 -0.55 1.38
CA GLY A 10 -2.45 0.49 2.37
C GLY A 10 -3.37 1.68 2.16
N GLY A 11 -2.93 2.83 2.66
CA GLY A 11 -3.69 4.08 2.59
C GLY A 11 -3.09 5.13 3.50
N ASN A 12 -3.71 6.31 3.49
CA ASN A 12 -3.36 7.43 4.35
C ASN A 12 -4.60 7.92 5.11
N ASP A 13 -4.41 8.26 6.38
CA ASP A 13 -5.39 8.95 7.21
C ASP A 13 -5.61 10.39 6.70
N LYS A 14 -6.70 11.05 7.11
CA LYS A 14 -7.04 12.45 6.79
C LYS A 14 -5.93 13.46 7.07
N GLN A 15 -5.05 13.18 8.04
CA GLN A 15 -3.89 14.04 8.35
C GLN A 15 -2.58 13.56 7.69
N GLY A 16 -2.66 12.65 6.71
CA GLY A 16 -1.50 12.18 5.93
C GLY A 16 -0.64 11.12 6.62
N PHE A 17 -1.06 10.57 7.76
CA PHE A 17 -0.32 9.47 8.38
C PHE A 17 -0.54 8.16 7.61
N PRO A 18 0.54 7.47 7.20
CA PRO A 18 0.42 6.23 6.43
C PRO A 18 -0.01 5.06 7.31
N MET A 19 -0.75 4.13 6.70
CA MET A 19 -1.11 2.85 7.30
C MET A 19 0.11 1.92 7.41
N LYS A 20 0.18 1.15 8.51
CA LYS A 20 1.24 0.16 8.73
C LYS A 20 0.65 -1.24 8.97
N GLN A 21 1.08 -2.20 8.15
CA GLN A 21 0.71 -3.61 8.32
C GLN A 21 1.23 -4.16 9.66
N GLY A 22 0.40 -4.97 10.32
CA GLY A 22 0.69 -5.57 11.63
C GLY A 22 0.29 -4.70 12.82
N VAL A 23 -0.17 -3.46 12.58
CA VAL A 23 -0.76 -2.61 13.62
C VAL A 23 -2.28 -2.81 13.58
N LEU A 24 -2.76 -3.79 14.34
CA LEU A 24 -4.16 -4.26 14.36
C LEU A 24 -5.09 -3.32 15.15
N THR A 25 -4.98 -2.02 14.89
CA THR A 25 -5.85 -1.00 15.47
C THR A 25 -6.46 -0.17 14.36
N ASN A 26 -7.65 0.38 14.61
CA ASN A 26 -8.20 1.37 13.69
C ASN A 26 -7.46 2.70 13.84
N GLY A 27 -7.22 3.18 15.06
CA GLY A 27 -6.59 4.48 15.32
C GLY A 27 -5.10 4.59 14.97
N ARG A 28 -4.51 5.73 15.37
CA ARG A 28 -3.07 5.98 15.26
C ARG A 28 -2.34 5.58 16.53
N VAL A 29 -1.15 5.02 16.37
CA VAL A 29 -0.26 4.64 17.47
C VAL A 29 1.13 5.19 17.24
N ARG A 30 1.90 5.37 18.32
CA ARG A 30 3.29 5.86 18.27
C ARG A 30 4.26 4.72 18.47
N LEU A 31 4.86 4.24 17.38
CA LEU A 31 5.84 3.15 17.40
C LEU A 31 7.27 3.67 17.35
N LEU A 32 8.19 2.97 18.01
CA LEU A 32 9.62 3.23 17.90
C LEU A 32 10.19 2.47 16.69
N LEU A 33 10.36 3.18 15.57
CA LEU A 33 10.79 2.60 14.30
C LEU A 33 12.32 2.67 14.16
N SER A 34 12.94 1.56 13.75
CA SER A 34 14.32 1.45 13.29
C SER A 34 14.41 1.39 11.75
N LYS A 35 15.64 1.41 11.21
CA LYS A 35 15.92 1.22 9.78
C LYS A 35 15.29 -0.08 9.26
N GLY A 36 14.66 -0.02 8.09
CA GLY A 36 14.01 -1.17 7.44
C GLY A 36 12.50 -1.27 7.69
N HIS A 37 11.96 -0.60 8.71
CA HIS A 37 10.52 -0.53 8.88
C HIS A 37 9.86 0.42 7.87
N SER A 38 8.69 0.01 7.37
CA SER A 38 7.80 0.92 6.64
C SER A 38 7.42 2.13 7.48
N CYS A 39 7.12 3.25 6.79
CA CYS A 39 6.77 4.57 7.35
C CYS A 39 7.97 5.34 7.97
N TYR A 40 9.20 4.83 7.84
CA TYR A 40 10.39 5.52 8.32
C TYR A 40 11.59 5.36 7.38
N ARG A 41 12.27 6.48 7.12
CA ARG A 41 13.58 6.54 6.47
C ARG A 41 14.57 7.12 7.48
N SER A 42 15.53 6.30 7.92
CA SER A 42 16.61 6.70 8.84
C SER A 42 17.52 7.73 8.17
N ARG A 43 17.91 8.79 8.89
CA ARG A 43 18.84 9.81 8.38
C ARG A 43 20.28 9.54 8.80
N ARG A 44 20.48 8.88 9.95
CA ARG A 44 21.78 8.44 10.45
C ARG A 44 21.78 6.95 10.77
N ALA A 45 22.96 6.33 10.77
CA ALA A 45 23.09 4.93 11.19
C ALA A 45 22.73 4.78 12.68
N GLY A 46 22.06 3.67 13.03
CA GLY A 46 21.61 3.39 14.40
C GLY A 46 20.41 4.22 14.90
N GLU A 47 19.94 5.21 14.14
CA GLU A 47 18.83 6.06 14.55
C GLU A 47 17.52 5.26 14.66
N ARG A 48 16.85 5.38 15.81
CA ARG A 48 15.47 4.96 16.01
C ARG A 48 14.62 6.18 16.30
N LYS A 49 13.43 6.26 15.72
CA LYS A 49 12.52 7.40 15.90
C LYS A 49 11.11 6.95 16.25
N ARG A 50 10.56 7.55 17.31
CA ARG A 50 9.15 7.36 17.67
C ARG A 50 8.26 8.18 16.74
N LYS A 51 7.53 7.52 15.85
CA LYS A 51 6.62 8.16 14.87
C LYS A 51 5.20 7.65 15.03
N SER A 52 4.25 8.54 14.77
CA SER A 52 2.83 8.18 14.65
C SER A 52 2.57 7.48 13.32
N VAL A 53 1.87 6.36 13.36
CA VAL A 53 1.43 5.59 12.19
C VAL A 53 -0.04 5.24 12.34
N ARG A 54 -0.78 5.15 11.23
CA ARG A 54 -2.16 4.66 11.23
C ARG A 54 -2.14 3.13 11.24
N GLY A 55 -3.05 2.51 11.98
CA GLY A 55 -3.18 1.06 11.95
C GLY A 55 -3.74 0.52 10.63
N CYS A 56 -3.77 -0.79 10.46
CA CYS A 56 -4.15 -1.43 9.20
C CYS A 56 -5.65 -1.69 9.04
N ILE A 57 -6.46 -1.43 10.08
CA ILE A 57 -7.92 -1.59 10.01
C ILE A 57 -8.52 -0.38 9.29
N VAL A 58 -9.38 -0.65 8.31
CA VAL A 58 -10.02 0.37 7.46
C VAL A 58 -11.23 0.97 8.18
N ASP A 59 -11.37 2.29 8.06
CA ASP A 59 -12.45 3.09 8.65
C ASP A 59 -12.73 4.34 7.80
N ALA A 60 -13.85 5.02 8.04
CA ALA A 60 -14.28 6.25 7.37
C ALA A 60 -13.33 7.45 7.61
N ASN A 61 -12.35 7.32 8.50
CA ASN A 61 -11.35 8.33 8.81
C ASN A 61 -10.11 8.28 7.90
N LEU A 62 -10.14 7.51 6.81
CA LEU A 62 -9.11 7.52 5.78
C LEU A 62 -9.37 8.62 4.73
N SER A 63 -8.30 9.20 4.19
CA SER A 63 -8.37 10.15 3.07
C SER A 63 -8.16 9.44 1.73
N ALA A 64 -7.22 8.49 1.68
CA ALA A 64 -6.95 7.71 0.48
C ALA A 64 -6.69 6.24 0.82
N LEU A 65 -7.16 5.34 -0.04
CA LEU A 65 -7.03 3.90 0.11
C LEU A 65 -6.36 3.33 -1.15
N ALA A 66 -5.27 2.59 -0.95
CA ALA A 66 -4.51 1.97 -2.03
C ALA A 66 -4.97 0.53 -2.24
N LEU A 67 -5.35 0.21 -3.49
CA LEU A 67 -5.90 -1.07 -3.90
C LEU A 67 -5.09 -1.63 -5.08
N VAL A 68 -4.91 -2.94 -5.11
CA VAL A 68 -4.31 -3.68 -6.23
C VAL A 68 -5.29 -4.72 -6.74
N ILE A 69 -5.46 -4.80 -8.06
CA ILE A 69 -6.32 -5.82 -8.70
C ILE A 69 -5.57 -7.15 -8.67
N VAL A 70 -6.16 -8.16 -8.01
CA VAL A 70 -5.62 -9.53 -7.95
C VAL A 70 -6.27 -10.42 -9.01
N LYS A 71 -7.58 -10.27 -9.23
CA LYS A 71 -8.32 -11.01 -10.26
C LYS A 71 -9.20 -10.07 -11.06
N LYS A 72 -9.12 -10.18 -12.39
CA LYS A 72 -9.94 -9.41 -13.33
C LYS A 72 -11.33 -10.05 -13.47
N GLY A 73 -12.38 -9.23 -13.46
CA GLY A 73 -13.76 -9.67 -13.69
C GLY A 73 -14.13 -9.83 -15.16
N LYS A 74 -15.27 -10.49 -15.42
CA LYS A 74 -15.77 -10.83 -16.78
C LYS A 74 -16.05 -9.61 -17.65
N ARG A 75 -16.48 -8.51 -17.04
CA ARG A 75 -16.68 -7.25 -17.76
C ARG A 75 -15.47 -6.37 -17.53
N PHE A 76 -14.71 -6.21 -18.59
CA PHE A 76 -13.97 -5.00 -18.84
C PHE A 76 -14.43 -4.58 -20.26
N SER A 77 -14.16 -3.36 -20.68
CA SER A 77 -14.09 -2.91 -22.05
C SER A 77 -12.70 -2.29 -22.30
N ASP A 78 -11.52 -2.91 -22.11
CA ASP A 78 -11.06 -4.20 -21.57
C ASP A 78 -9.53 -4.09 -21.25
N LEU A 79 -9.10 -3.66 -20.04
CA LEU A 79 -7.80 -3.05 -19.66
C LEU A 79 -7.13 -2.06 -20.65
N TRP A 80 -7.84 -1.63 -21.71
CA TRP A 80 -7.33 -1.14 -22.99
C TRP A 80 -6.98 -2.35 -23.90
N ARG A 81 -7.61 -2.47 -25.08
CA ARG A 81 -7.45 -3.63 -26.00
C ARG A 81 -5.96 -4.01 -26.15
N LYS A 82 -5.59 -5.26 -25.80
CA LYS A 82 -4.30 -5.94 -26.08
C LYS A 82 -3.02 -5.34 -25.48
N GLY A 83 -2.53 -5.94 -24.40
CA GLY A 83 -1.09 -6.18 -24.26
C GLY A 83 -0.80 -7.54 -24.88
N LYS A 84 0.05 -7.58 -25.91
CA LYS A 84 0.50 -8.81 -26.57
C LYS A 84 0.93 -9.84 -25.52
N ALA A 85 0.49 -11.08 -25.77
CA ALA A 85 1.05 -12.28 -25.16
C ALA A 85 2.57 -12.29 -25.29
N GLY A 86 3.22 -12.99 -24.37
CA GLY A 86 4.66 -12.95 -24.10
C GLY A 86 5.57 -12.73 -25.30
N GLU A 87 6.48 -11.76 -25.17
CA GLU A 87 7.68 -11.74 -25.98
C GLU A 87 8.85 -11.14 -25.19
N ARG A 88 9.98 -11.85 -25.27
CA ARG A 88 11.28 -11.56 -24.65
C ARG A 88 11.72 -10.12 -24.88
N VAL A 89 12.32 -9.49 -23.87
CA VAL A 89 13.41 -8.53 -24.10
C VAL A 89 14.57 -8.85 -23.16
N LYS A 90 15.65 -9.32 -23.78
CA LYS A 90 17.01 -9.40 -23.24
C LYS A 90 17.60 -7.98 -23.14
N ASN A 91 18.36 -7.74 -22.08
CA ASN A 91 19.45 -6.76 -21.89
C ASN A 91 19.21 -5.24 -22.04
N TRP A 92 20.11 -4.53 -21.32
CA TRP A 92 20.54 -3.11 -21.38
C TRP A 92 19.69 -2.17 -20.50
N TYR A 93 20.17 -1.54 -19.42
CA TYR A 93 21.52 -1.21 -18.90
C TYR A 93 21.91 -1.98 -17.63
#